data_AF-A0A8S3RYY4-F1
#
_entry.id   AF-A0A8S3RYY4-F1
#
_cell.length_a   1.000
_cell.length_b   1.000
_cell.length_c   1.000
_cell.angle_alpha   90.00
_cell.angle_beta   90.00
_cell.angle_gamma   90.00
#
_symmetry.space_group_name_H-M   'P 1'
#
loop_
_entity.id
_entity.type
_entity.pdbx_description
1 polymer ?
#
loop_
_entity_poly.entity_id
_entity_poly.type
_entity_poly.pdbx_seq_one_letter_code
_entity_poly.pdbx_strand_id
1 'polypeptide(L)'
;MDHHKNPAYFLRKAGKISQLGNGKHLNLMGQIFSGKDHRIYLLGNPVIFWGCLGLTFVFIIAYAIDTVKSRRGLRNNKYWRAYKDRMFSAGWWLFLGWMLHYFPFWPMTRVLYFHHYFPAFLFSAMLSGVVLDYILTWCCISVPEQFSLIVFQGCIAAIFAVLCWSFYLFYPLSYGMYGPSSMEEGSLWRNIKWMESWDL
;
A
#
# COMPACT_ATOMS: atom_id res chain seq x y z
N MET A 1 -0.85 -10.98 39.63
CA MET A 1 0.52 -10.62 39.18
C MET A 1 0.45 -10.29 37.70
N ASP A 2 0.65 -9.03 37.35
CA ASP A 2 0.31 -8.44 36.05
C ASP A 2 1.41 -8.73 35.02
N HIS A 3 1.27 -9.84 34.29
CA HIS A 3 2.23 -10.30 33.26
C HIS A 3 2.43 -9.29 32.09
N HIS A 4 1.62 -8.24 32.01
CA HIS A 4 1.65 -7.24 30.94
C HIS A 4 2.64 -6.08 31.15
N LYS A 5 3.30 -6.00 32.32
CA LYS A 5 4.30 -4.95 32.61
C LYS A 5 5.75 -5.43 32.46
N ASN A 6 5.97 -6.64 31.96
CA ASN A 6 7.33 -7.17 31.80
C ASN A 6 7.92 -6.70 30.44
N PRO A 7 8.96 -5.85 30.42
CA PRO A 7 9.63 -5.45 29.17
C PRO A 7 10.16 -6.64 28.37
N ALA A 8 10.46 -7.77 29.03
CA ALA A 8 10.84 -9.02 28.36
C ALA A 8 9.70 -9.62 27.50
N TYR A 9 8.43 -9.35 27.81
CA TYR A 9 7.29 -9.80 27.00
C TYR A 9 7.19 -9.04 25.68
N PHE A 10 7.39 -7.72 25.71
CA PHE A 10 7.44 -6.88 24.51
C PHE A 10 8.64 -7.22 23.63
N LEU A 11 9.81 -7.44 24.23
CA LEU A 11 11.01 -7.89 23.52
C LEU A 11 10.85 -9.28 22.92
N ARG A 12 10.11 -10.20 23.58
CA ARG A 12 9.81 -11.53 23.04
C ARG A 12 8.82 -11.50 21.88
N LYS A 13 7.85 -10.55 21.88
CA LYS A 13 6.92 -10.34 20.75
C LYS A 13 7.60 -9.61 19.58
N ALA A 14 8.43 -8.60 19.87
CA ALA A 14 9.29 -7.94 18.87
C ALA A 14 10.31 -8.94 18.25
N GLY A 15 10.86 -9.84 19.06
CA GLY A 15 11.71 -10.94 18.62
C GLY A 15 10.99 -11.96 17.71
N LYS A 16 9.68 -12.17 17.92
CA LYS A 16 8.85 -12.97 17.00
C LYS A 16 8.57 -12.25 15.68
N ILE A 17 8.43 -10.92 15.69
CA ILE A 17 8.31 -10.09 14.47
C ILE A 17 9.62 -10.15 13.66
N SER A 18 10.78 -10.20 14.32
CA SER A 18 12.08 -10.35 13.63
C SER A 18 12.39 -11.77 13.14
N GLN A 19 11.78 -12.82 13.71
CA GLN A 19 12.01 -14.22 13.29
C GLN A 19 11.15 -14.67 12.08
N LEU A 20 10.36 -13.77 11.48
CA LEU A 20 9.56 -14.02 10.28
C LEU A 20 10.37 -13.90 8.97
N GLY A 21 11.69 -14.13 9.02
CA GLY A 21 12.58 -14.12 7.86
C GLY A 21 12.32 -15.24 6.85
N ASN A 22 11.57 -16.29 7.20
CA ASN A 22 11.37 -17.47 6.36
C ASN A 22 9.89 -17.83 6.17
N GLY A 23 9.15 -17.08 5.34
CA GLY A 23 7.99 -17.64 4.63
C GLY A 23 6.57 -17.12 4.92
N LYS A 24 6.38 -15.91 5.48
CA LYS A 24 5.04 -15.26 5.50
C LYS A 24 5.07 -13.80 5.00
N HIS A 25 5.75 -13.55 3.89
CA HIS A 25 6.04 -12.18 3.41
C HIS A 25 4.84 -11.39 2.85
N LEU A 26 3.66 -12.01 2.71
CA LEU A 26 2.44 -11.34 2.23
C LEU A 26 1.41 -11.04 3.33
N ASN A 27 1.62 -11.55 4.55
CA ASN A 27 0.70 -11.28 5.66
C ASN A 27 1.06 -9.94 6.30
N LEU A 28 0.27 -8.90 6.02
CA LEU A 28 0.36 -7.63 6.74
C LEU A 28 0.13 -7.91 8.24
N MET A 29 1.05 -7.51 9.11
CA MET A 29 0.94 -7.73 10.55
C MET A 29 1.26 -6.44 11.29
N GLY A 30 0.28 -5.73 11.82
CA GLY A 30 0.54 -4.45 12.50
C GLY A 30 1.23 -4.58 13.86
N GLN A 31 1.67 -3.45 14.39
CA GLN A 31 2.37 -3.34 15.68
C GLN A 31 1.54 -2.56 16.70
N ILE A 32 1.39 -3.09 17.92
CA ILE A 32 0.72 -2.39 19.03
C ILE A 32 1.61 -1.26 19.54
N PHE A 33 1.07 -0.04 19.63
CA PHE A 33 1.77 1.18 20.04
C PHE A 33 1.34 1.72 21.42
N SER A 34 0.13 1.40 21.89
CA SER A 34 -0.42 1.95 23.15
C SER A 34 -1.11 0.89 24.03
N GLY A 35 -1.34 1.25 25.30
CA GLY A 35 -1.76 0.38 26.41
C GLY A 35 -3.26 0.04 26.48
N LYS A 36 -3.69 -0.50 27.65
CA LYS A 36 -4.96 -1.23 27.86
C LYS A 36 -6.24 -0.45 27.49
N ASP A 37 -6.33 0.84 27.80
CA ASP A 37 -7.58 1.60 27.67
C ASP A 37 -7.76 2.23 26.27
N HIS A 38 -6.65 2.66 25.66
CA HIS A 38 -6.61 3.19 24.30
C HIS A 38 -5.53 2.48 23.50
N ARG A 39 -5.94 1.51 22.68
CA ARG A 39 -5.03 0.71 21.86
C ARG A 39 -4.83 1.39 20.51
N ILE A 40 -3.60 1.83 20.24
CA ILE A 40 -3.18 2.30 18.92
C ILE A 40 -2.48 1.13 18.23
N TYR A 41 -2.90 0.81 17.01
CA TYR A 41 -2.38 -0.32 16.25
C TYR A 41 -1.81 0.17 14.92
N LEU A 42 -0.49 0.18 14.82
CA LEU A 42 0.23 0.62 13.63
C LEU A 42 0.22 -0.47 12.57
N LEU A 43 -0.83 -0.48 11.75
CA LEU A 43 -0.98 -1.35 10.58
C LEU A 43 -0.85 -0.58 9.26
N GLY A 44 -1.18 0.73 9.27
CA GLY A 44 -1.44 1.51 8.06
C GLY A 44 -2.85 1.27 7.52
N ASN A 45 -3.19 1.91 6.40
CA ASN A 45 -4.46 1.68 5.70
C ASN A 45 -4.29 0.50 4.72
N PRO A 46 -4.94 -0.65 4.97
CA PRO A 46 -4.74 -1.84 4.16
C PRO A 46 -5.15 -1.67 2.70
N VAL A 47 -6.22 -0.91 2.43
CA VAL A 47 -6.69 -0.62 1.06
C VAL A 47 -5.61 0.12 0.27
N ILE A 48 -5.00 1.15 0.89
CA ILE A 48 -3.92 1.91 0.25
C ILE A 48 -2.69 1.01 0.08
N PHE A 49 -2.35 0.19 1.07
CA PHE A 49 -1.21 -0.73 1.00
C PHE A 49 -1.31 -1.69 -0.19
N TRP A 50 -2.40 -2.45 -0.29
CA TRP A 50 -2.60 -3.38 -1.40
C TRP A 50 -2.83 -2.67 -2.73
N GLY A 51 -3.49 -1.51 -2.72
CA GLY A 51 -3.65 -0.67 -3.90
C GLY A 51 -2.30 -0.27 -4.49
N CYS A 52 -1.37 0.21 -3.65
CA CYS A 52 -0.04 0.60 -4.11
C CYS A 52 0.79 -0.59 -4.62
N LEU A 53 0.69 -1.73 -3.92
CA LEU A 53 1.34 -2.97 -4.36
C LEU A 53 0.80 -3.42 -5.73
N GLY A 54 -0.53 -3.45 -5.89
CA GLY A 54 -1.18 -3.81 -7.15
C GLY A 54 -0.82 -2.88 -8.30
N LEU A 55 -0.81 -1.56 -8.07
CA LEU A 55 -0.44 -0.56 -9.08
C LEU A 55 1.05 -0.65 -9.45
N THR A 56 1.90 -1.05 -8.52
CA THR A 56 3.31 -1.37 -8.81
C THR A 56 3.43 -2.56 -9.77
N PHE A 57 2.61 -3.61 -9.58
CA PHE A 57 2.56 -4.72 -10.55
C PHE A 57 2.01 -4.28 -11.92
N VAL A 58 0.96 -3.45 -11.94
CA VAL A 58 0.40 -2.89 -13.18
C VAL A 58 1.47 -2.08 -13.93
N PHE A 59 2.30 -1.30 -13.23
CA PHE A 59 3.43 -0.59 -13.84
C PHE A 59 4.40 -1.54 -14.55
N ILE A 60 4.84 -2.60 -13.88
CA ILE A 60 5.79 -3.58 -14.43
C ILE A 60 5.19 -4.25 -15.68
N ILE A 61 3.92 -4.67 -15.60
CA ILE A 61 3.20 -5.29 -16.73
C ILE A 61 3.05 -4.31 -17.89
N ALA A 62 2.62 -3.07 -17.62
CA ALA A 62 2.44 -2.05 -18.65
C ALA A 62 3.76 -1.75 -19.38
N TYR A 63 4.87 -1.63 -18.64
CA TYR A 63 6.20 -1.43 -19.20
C TYR A 63 6.67 -2.63 -20.03
N ALA A 64 6.45 -3.86 -19.55
CA ALA A 64 6.78 -5.08 -20.30
C ALA A 64 5.99 -5.17 -21.62
N ILE A 65 4.68 -4.91 -21.58
CA ILE A 65 3.83 -4.88 -22.78
C ILE A 65 4.32 -3.81 -23.75
N ASP A 66 4.65 -2.61 -23.27
CA ASP A 66 5.13 -1.52 -24.12
C ASP A 66 6.46 -1.86 -24.79
N THR A 67 7.39 -2.43 -24.02
CA THR A 67 8.69 -2.89 -24.54
C THR A 67 8.51 -3.91 -25.65
N VAL A 68 7.63 -4.91 -25.46
CA VAL A 68 7.33 -5.91 -26.49
C VAL A 68 6.70 -5.27 -27.74
N LYS A 69 5.74 -4.34 -27.56
CA LYS A 69 5.12 -3.61 -28.69
C LYS A 69 6.14 -2.81 -29.50
N SER A 70 7.03 -2.12 -28.80
CA SER A 70 8.10 -1.32 -29.41
C SER A 70 9.09 -2.19 -30.18
N ARG A 71 9.47 -3.37 -29.64
CA ARG A 71 10.32 -4.35 -30.34
C ARG A 71 9.66 -4.94 -31.60
N ARG A 72 8.33 -5.06 -31.60
CA ARG A 72 7.54 -5.53 -32.77
C ARG A 72 7.27 -4.44 -33.81
N GLY A 73 7.78 -3.22 -33.62
CA GLY A 73 7.59 -2.12 -34.56
C GLY A 73 6.18 -1.54 -34.59
N LEU A 74 5.33 -1.81 -33.58
CA LEU A 74 3.99 -1.24 -33.50
C LEU A 74 4.08 0.27 -33.25
N ARG A 75 3.82 1.07 -34.30
CA ARG A 75 3.96 2.53 -34.24
C ARG A 75 2.76 3.14 -33.50
N ASN A 76 3.02 3.63 -32.30
CA ASN A 76 2.11 4.55 -31.61
C ASN A 76 2.20 5.96 -32.22
N ASN A 77 1.11 6.73 -32.14
CA ASN A 77 1.11 8.16 -32.43
C ASN A 77 2.23 8.85 -31.63
N LYS A 78 2.92 9.83 -32.25
CA LYS A 78 4.02 10.61 -31.66
C LYS A 78 3.66 11.20 -30.30
N TYR A 79 2.47 11.76 -30.15
CA TYR A 79 2.03 12.36 -28.89
C TYR A 79 1.89 11.32 -27.77
N TRP A 80 1.25 10.18 -28.07
CA TRP A 80 1.09 9.08 -27.11
C TRP A 80 2.43 8.46 -26.71
N ARG A 81 3.36 8.35 -27.66
CA ARG A 81 4.72 7.87 -27.38
C ARG A 81 5.45 8.79 -26.41
N ALA A 82 5.48 10.09 -26.68
CA ALA A 82 6.14 11.06 -25.81
C ALA A 82 5.56 11.07 -24.39
N TYR A 83 4.24 10.96 -24.26
CA TYR A 83 3.57 10.83 -22.96
C TYR A 83 4.03 9.57 -22.21
N LYS A 84 4.01 8.40 -22.87
CA LYS A 84 4.45 7.13 -22.27
C LYS A 84 5.92 7.14 -21.88
N ASP A 85 6.80 7.68 -22.72
CA ASP A 85 8.23 7.74 -22.44
C ASP A 85 8.49 8.57 -21.17
N ARG A 86 7.79 9.70 -21.01
CA ARG A 86 7.84 10.50 -19.78
C ARG A 86 7.30 9.74 -18.58
N MET A 87 6.15 9.08 -18.72
CA MET A 87 5.50 8.32 -17.67
C MET A 87 6.37 7.14 -17.19
N PHE A 88 6.94 6.35 -18.11
CA PHE A 88 7.83 5.25 -17.78
C PHE A 88 9.16 5.71 -17.20
N SER A 89 9.71 6.83 -17.68
CA SER A 89 10.92 7.44 -17.10
C SER A 89 10.69 7.83 -15.63
N ALA A 90 9.62 8.58 -15.36
CA ALA A 90 9.26 8.95 -13.98
C ALA A 90 8.96 7.71 -13.12
N GLY A 91 8.20 6.75 -13.66
CA GLY A 91 7.85 5.51 -12.98
C GLY A 91 9.08 4.67 -12.62
N TRP A 92 10.10 4.59 -13.50
CA TRP A 92 11.33 3.87 -13.19
C TRP A 92 12.15 4.53 -12.09
N TRP A 93 12.24 5.86 -12.07
CA TRP A 93 12.91 6.57 -10.97
C TRP A 93 12.21 6.33 -9.63
N LEU A 94 10.88 6.35 -9.61
CA LEU A 94 10.10 6.06 -8.41
C LEU A 94 10.22 4.60 -7.97
N PHE A 95 10.17 3.65 -8.92
CA PHE A 95 10.35 2.24 -8.63
C PHE A 95 11.77 1.94 -8.13
N LEU A 96 12.80 2.56 -8.72
CA LEU A 96 14.16 2.47 -8.22
C LEU A 96 14.27 3.05 -6.80
N GLY A 97 13.64 4.20 -6.53
CA GLY A 97 13.53 4.77 -5.20
C GLY A 97 12.90 3.80 -4.19
N TRP A 98 11.81 3.12 -4.59
CA TRP A 98 11.20 2.04 -3.80
C TRP A 98 12.18 0.89 -3.55
N MET A 99 12.86 0.36 -4.58
CA MET A 99 13.83 -0.73 -4.44
C MET A 99 14.97 -0.36 -3.49
N LEU A 100 15.54 0.84 -3.64
CA LEU A 100 16.64 1.33 -2.82
C LEU A 100 16.23 1.55 -1.36
N HIS A 101 14.96 1.81 -1.08
CA HIS A 101 14.45 1.94 0.28
C HIS A 101 13.80 0.65 0.80
N TYR A 102 13.75 -0.42 0.02
CA TYR A 102 13.17 -1.69 0.44
C TYR A 102 14.24 -2.77 0.59
N PHE A 103 15.06 -2.97 -0.43
CA PHE A 103 16.03 -4.06 -0.49
C PHE A 103 17.16 -3.98 0.55
N PRO A 104 17.71 -2.80 0.93
CA PRO A 104 18.75 -2.77 1.96
C PRO A 104 18.30 -3.31 3.31
N PHE A 105 16.99 -3.32 3.60
CA PHE A 105 16.44 -3.87 4.83
C PHE A 105 16.34 -5.40 4.82
N TRP A 106 16.39 -6.05 3.66
CA TRP A 106 16.28 -7.51 3.56
C TRP A 106 17.46 -8.28 4.18
N PRO A 107 18.74 -7.89 3.98
CA PRO A 107 19.87 -8.56 4.63
C PRO A 107 20.15 -8.05 6.07
N MET A 108 19.39 -7.08 6.59
CA MET A 108 19.64 -6.57 7.93
C MET A 108 19.27 -7.60 9.00
N THR A 109 20.21 -7.86 9.91
CA THR A 109 20.05 -8.85 11.00
C THR A 109 19.43 -8.26 12.27
N ARG A 110 19.18 -6.95 12.31
CA ARG A 110 18.58 -6.26 13.46
C ARG A 110 17.07 -6.24 13.34
N VAL A 111 16.39 -6.00 14.47
CA VAL A 111 14.92 -5.88 14.52
C VAL A 111 14.49 -4.68 13.67
N LEU A 112 13.59 -4.93 12.73
CA LEU A 112 12.97 -3.92 11.89
C LEU A 112 11.53 -3.66 12.33
N TYR A 113 11.11 -2.42 12.22
CA TYR A 113 9.77 -1.94 12.55
C TYR A 113 9.13 -1.30 11.32
N PHE A 114 7.80 -1.16 11.32
CA PHE A 114 7.02 -0.60 10.21
C PHE A 114 7.57 0.70 9.62
N HIS A 115 8.03 1.62 10.47
CA HIS A 115 8.50 2.92 10.03
C HIS A 115 9.76 2.86 9.14
N HIS A 116 10.54 1.78 9.20
CA HIS A 116 11.67 1.58 8.29
C HIS A 116 11.22 1.47 6.83
N TYR A 117 10.01 0.95 6.61
CA TYR A 117 9.43 0.79 5.28
C TYR A 117 8.62 2.02 4.81
N PHE A 118 8.45 3.06 5.63
CA PHE A 118 7.70 4.25 5.23
C PHE A 118 8.30 4.98 4.03
N PRO A 119 9.64 5.15 3.90
CA PRO A 119 10.23 5.73 2.71
C PRO A 119 9.90 4.92 1.45
N ALA A 120 10.05 3.59 1.50
CA ALA A 120 9.67 2.73 0.38
C ALA A 120 8.18 2.88 0.04
N PHE A 121 7.31 2.88 1.05
CA PHE A 121 5.88 3.05 0.85
C PHE A 121 5.53 4.39 0.19
N LEU A 122 6.21 5.47 0.56
CA LEU A 122 6.04 6.79 -0.09
C LEU A 122 6.37 6.73 -1.59
N PHE A 123 7.48 6.09 -1.98
CA PHE A 123 7.82 5.89 -3.39
C PHE A 123 6.77 5.05 -4.12
N SER A 124 6.23 4.01 -3.48
CA SER A 124 5.15 3.18 -4.04
C SER A 124 3.85 3.99 -4.21
N ALA A 125 3.50 4.87 -3.27
CA ALA A 125 2.34 5.75 -3.37
C ALA A 125 2.49 6.78 -4.51
N MET A 126 3.67 7.39 -4.66
CA MET A 126 3.95 8.30 -5.78
C MET A 126 3.89 7.57 -7.12
N LEU A 127 4.48 6.35 -7.21
CA LEU A 127 4.38 5.51 -8.40
C LEU A 127 2.92 5.20 -8.75
N SER A 128 2.11 4.92 -7.73
CA SER A 128 0.67 4.67 -7.89
C SER A 128 -0.05 5.87 -8.51
N GLY A 129 0.30 7.10 -8.12
CA GLY A 129 -0.21 8.31 -8.77
C GLY A 129 0.12 8.39 -10.26
N VAL A 130 1.37 8.07 -10.62
CA VAL A 130 1.81 8.04 -12.04
C VAL A 130 1.07 6.95 -12.84
N VAL A 131 0.84 5.78 -12.26
CA VAL A 131 0.11 4.67 -12.90
C VAL A 131 -1.38 4.98 -13.02
N LEU A 132 -1.98 5.60 -12.00
CA LEU A 132 -3.38 6.02 -12.05
C LEU A 132 -3.60 7.08 -13.13
N ASP A 133 -2.69 8.06 -13.28
CA ASP A 133 -2.72 9.02 -14.39
C ASP A 133 -2.68 8.32 -15.76
N TYR A 134 -1.81 7.32 -15.90
CA TYR A 134 -1.72 6.51 -17.11
C TYR A 134 -3.02 5.75 -17.41
N ILE A 135 -3.59 5.07 -16.41
CA ILE A 135 -4.85 4.33 -16.54
C ILE A 135 -5.99 5.30 -16.90
N LEU A 136 -6.07 6.43 -16.20
CA LEU A 136 -7.12 7.43 -16.41
C LEU A 136 -7.04 8.03 -17.81
N THR A 137 -5.84 8.39 -18.26
CA THR A 137 -5.62 8.87 -19.63
C THR A 137 -6.06 7.82 -20.65
N TRP A 138 -5.73 6.55 -20.40
CA TRP A 138 -6.15 5.45 -21.27
C TRP A 138 -7.68 5.27 -21.29
N CYS A 139 -8.36 5.37 -20.15
CA CYS A 139 -9.83 5.37 -20.07
C CYS A 139 -10.45 6.52 -20.86
N CYS A 140 -9.91 7.74 -20.73
CA CYS A 140 -10.41 8.92 -21.43
C CYS A 140 -10.27 8.81 -22.96
N ILE A 141 -9.16 8.22 -23.44
CA ILE A 141 -8.93 8.00 -24.89
C ILE A 141 -9.79 6.85 -25.44
N SER A 142 -10.22 5.92 -24.57
CA SER A 142 -11.03 4.76 -24.97
C SER A 142 -12.53 5.08 -25.13
N VAL A 143 -12.97 6.27 -24.72
CA VAL A 143 -14.36 6.73 -24.84
C VAL A 143 -14.49 7.86 -25.87
N PRO A 144 -15.69 8.12 -26.42
CA PRO A 144 -15.91 9.28 -27.28
C PRO A 144 -15.56 10.58 -26.55
N GLU A 145 -15.00 11.55 -27.27
CA GLU A 145 -14.48 12.82 -26.73
C GLU A 145 -15.51 13.56 -25.86
N GLN A 146 -16.79 13.49 -26.24
CA GLN A 146 -17.93 14.07 -25.53
C GLN A 146 -18.06 13.59 -24.08
N PHE A 147 -17.64 12.34 -23.82
CA PHE A 147 -17.73 11.72 -22.50
C PHE A 147 -16.40 11.77 -21.73
N SER A 148 -15.29 12.16 -22.37
CA SER A 148 -13.96 12.11 -21.77
C SER A 148 -13.87 12.88 -20.45
N LEU A 149 -14.47 14.08 -20.37
CA LEU A 149 -14.50 14.89 -19.15
C LEU A 149 -15.32 14.23 -18.04
N ILE A 150 -16.48 13.66 -18.37
CA ILE A 150 -17.36 12.97 -17.42
C ILE A 150 -16.65 11.74 -16.86
N VAL A 151 -15.99 10.97 -17.72
CA VAL A 151 -15.18 9.81 -17.32
C VAL A 151 -14.03 10.24 -16.43
N PHE A 152 -13.30 11.30 -16.81
CA PHE A 152 -12.20 11.83 -16.01
C PHE A 152 -12.67 12.22 -14.60
N GLN A 153 -13.72 13.04 -14.51
CA GLN A 153 -14.29 13.49 -13.24
C GLN A 153 -14.84 12.33 -12.42
N GLY A 154 -15.53 11.38 -13.07
CA GLY A 154 -16.08 10.19 -12.42
C GLY A 154 -14.98 9.31 -11.82
N CYS A 155 -13.90 9.05 -12.56
CA CYS A 155 -12.76 8.29 -12.06
C CYS A 155 -12.06 9.00 -10.90
N ILE A 156 -11.81 10.31 -11.01
CA ILE A 156 -11.20 11.09 -9.92
C ILE A 156 -12.10 11.07 -8.68
N ALA A 157 -13.40 11.30 -8.83
CA ALA A 157 -14.36 11.24 -7.73
C ALA A 157 -14.40 9.85 -7.09
N ALA A 158 -14.35 8.78 -7.88
CA ALA A 158 -14.31 7.41 -7.38
C ALA A 158 -13.02 7.13 -6.58
N ILE A 159 -11.86 7.58 -7.07
CA ILE A 159 -10.58 7.44 -6.35
C ILE A 159 -10.66 8.17 -5.00
N PHE A 160 -11.11 9.43 -5.00
CA PHE A 160 -11.28 10.21 -3.77
C PHE A 160 -12.28 9.55 -2.80
N ALA A 161 -13.41 9.05 -3.31
CA ALA A 161 -14.41 8.35 -2.50
C ALA A 161 -13.82 7.10 -1.82
N VAL A 162 -13.04 6.28 -2.55
CA VAL A 162 -12.36 5.11 -1.99
C VAL A 162 -11.32 5.50 -0.93
N LEU A 163 -10.57 6.59 -1.14
CA LEU A 163 -9.61 7.09 -0.15
C LEU A 163 -10.32 7.55 1.13
N CYS A 164 -11.36 8.37 1.01
CA CYS A 164 -12.16 8.85 2.15
C CYS A 164 -12.85 7.70 2.89
N TRP A 165 -13.47 6.77 2.14
CA TRP A 165 -14.11 5.58 2.70
C TRP A 165 -13.12 4.69 3.46
N SER A 166 -11.97 4.39 2.85
CA SER A 166 -10.95 3.57 3.50
C SER A 166 -10.37 4.24 4.75
N PHE A 167 -10.18 5.57 4.72
CA PHE A 167 -9.78 6.31 5.91
C PHE A 167 -10.85 6.22 7.00
N TYR A 168 -12.13 6.44 6.67
CA TYR A 168 -13.23 6.33 7.63
C TYR A 168 -13.33 4.92 8.24
N LEU A 169 -13.03 3.87 7.48
CA LEU A 169 -13.04 2.50 8.00
C LEU A 169 -11.88 2.22 8.96
N PHE A 170 -10.69 2.79 8.69
CA PHE A 170 -9.45 2.45 9.39
C PHE A 170 -8.90 3.56 10.30
N TYR A 171 -9.56 4.71 10.43
CA TYR A 171 -9.12 5.78 11.34
C TYR A 171 -8.95 5.31 12.80
N PRO A 172 -9.76 4.38 13.37
CA PRO A 172 -9.59 3.97 14.76
C PRO A 172 -8.21 3.35 15.04
N LEU A 173 -7.56 2.77 14.02
CA LEU A 173 -6.20 2.23 14.15
C LEU A 173 -5.17 3.31 14.53
N SER A 174 -5.38 4.54 14.05
CA SER A 174 -4.50 5.69 14.27
C SER A 174 -4.95 6.57 15.44
N TYR A 175 -6.26 6.82 15.57
CA TYR A 175 -6.82 7.69 16.60
C TYR A 175 -7.06 6.97 17.93
N GLY A 176 -6.99 5.64 17.94
CA GLY A 176 -7.14 4.81 19.12
C GLY A 176 -8.45 4.01 19.10
N MET A 177 -8.33 2.72 19.39
CA MET A 177 -9.44 1.81 19.60
C MET A 177 -9.77 1.70 21.09
N TYR A 178 -11.05 1.63 21.41
CA TYR A 178 -11.60 1.45 22.75
C TYR A 178 -12.37 0.14 22.88
N GLY A 179 -12.51 -0.38 24.09
CA GLY A 179 -13.30 -1.59 24.36
C GLY A 179 -12.58 -2.92 24.08
N PRO A 180 -13.32 -4.03 24.04
CA PRO A 180 -12.76 -5.39 24.03
C PRO A 180 -11.99 -5.68 22.73
N SER A 181 -11.00 -6.58 22.78
CA SER A 181 -10.22 -6.96 21.58
C SER A 181 -11.14 -7.57 20.52
N SER A 182 -10.77 -7.44 19.24
CA SER A 182 -11.44 -8.10 18.10
C SER A 182 -11.65 -9.61 18.26
N MET A 183 -10.91 -10.25 19.17
CA MET A 183 -11.03 -11.67 19.52
C MET A 183 -12.19 -11.98 20.48
N GLU A 184 -12.74 -10.98 21.17
CA GLU A 184 -13.83 -11.13 22.12
C GLU A 184 -15.20 -11.03 21.42
N GLU A 185 -16.17 -11.82 21.87
CA GLU A 185 -17.53 -11.80 21.33
C GLU A 185 -18.19 -10.43 21.57
N GLY A 186 -18.75 -9.82 20.53
CA GLY A 186 -19.35 -8.48 20.59
C GLY A 186 -18.40 -7.30 20.35
N SER A 187 -17.13 -7.54 20.00
CA SER A 187 -16.19 -6.46 19.69
C SER A 187 -16.54 -5.73 18.38
N LEU A 188 -16.54 -4.39 18.44
CA LEU A 188 -16.71 -3.50 17.29
C LEU A 188 -15.60 -3.69 16.24
N TRP A 189 -14.43 -4.18 16.64
CA TRP A 189 -13.24 -4.27 15.79
C TRP A 189 -13.20 -5.55 14.94
N ARG A 190 -14.18 -6.45 15.10
CA ARG A 190 -14.22 -7.72 14.35
C ARG A 190 -14.43 -7.51 12.85
N ASN A 191 -15.20 -6.49 12.46
CA ASN A 191 -15.51 -6.20 11.06
C ASN A 191 -14.31 -5.60 10.29
N ILE A 192 -13.37 -4.98 11.00
CA ILE A 192 -12.15 -4.40 10.40
C ILE A 192 -10.96 -5.38 10.44
N LYS A 193 -11.11 -6.54 11.09
CA LYS A 193 -10.10 -7.60 11.13
C LYS A 193 -10.17 -8.45 9.87
N TRP A 194 -9.49 -8.01 8.80
CA TRP A 194 -9.52 -8.72 7.52
C TRP A 194 -8.53 -9.90 7.45
N MET A 195 -7.50 -9.90 8.31
CA MET A 195 -6.57 -11.02 8.41
C MET A 195 -6.46 -11.52 9.83
N GLU A 196 -6.27 -12.83 9.97
CA GLU A 196 -6.10 -13.50 11.27
C GLU A 196 -4.90 -12.94 12.05
N SER A 197 -3.88 -12.49 11.34
CA SER A 197 -2.66 -11.90 11.88
C SER A 197 -2.84 -10.54 12.55
N TRP A 198 -4.02 -9.91 12.43
CA TRP A 198 -4.29 -8.60 13.02
C TRP A 198 -4.80 -8.75 14.44
N ASP A 199 -4.00 -8.30 15.39
CA ASP A 199 -4.30 -8.27 16.83
C ASP A 199 -4.98 -6.92 17.19
N LEU A 200 -6.23 -6.73 16.75
CA LEU A 200 -7.04 -5.52 17.02
C LEU A 200 -7.77 -5.59 18.38
#